data_AF-A0A975GFR8-F1
#
_entry.id   AF-A0A975GFR8-F1
#
_cell.length_a   1.000
_cell.length_b   1.000
_cell.length_c   1.000
_cell.angle_alpha   90.00
_cell.angle_beta   90.00
_cell.angle_gamma   90.00
#
_symmetry.space_group_name_H-M   'P 1'
#
loop_
_entity.id
_entity.type
_entity.pdbx_description
1 polymer ?
#
loop_
_entity_poly.entity_id
_entity_poly.type
_entity_poly.pdbx_seq_one_letter_code
_entity_poly.pdbx_strand_id
1 'polypeptide(L)'
;MPYVTSVERIGFERGVQQGRYQEGIQIISKLISKKFKSKIEKELAWIKKLTSDDLLELSELILDFESLHEVHEWIQKRVKA
;
A
#
# COMPACT_ATOMS: atom_id res chain seq x y z
N MET A 1 18.26 -32.68 -6.74
CA MET A 1 17.19 -31.81 -6.21
C MET A 1 17.88 -30.71 -5.40
N PRO A 2 17.84 -29.43 -5.81
CA PRO A 2 18.52 -28.38 -5.07
C PRO A 2 17.83 -28.22 -3.71
N TYR A 3 18.56 -28.48 -2.64
CA TYR A 3 18.07 -28.30 -1.29
C TYR A 3 18.06 -26.80 -0.99
N VAL A 4 16.92 -26.14 -1.24
CA VAL A 4 16.72 -24.78 -0.77
C VAL A 4 16.91 -24.82 0.75
N THR A 5 17.96 -24.17 1.23
CA THR A 5 18.27 -24.09 2.66
C THR A 5 17.17 -23.29 3.35
N SER A 6 16.95 -23.51 4.65
CA SER A 6 15.91 -22.78 5.41
C SER A 6 16.05 -21.25 5.25
N VAL A 7 17.27 -20.76 5.05
CA VAL A 7 17.58 -19.34 4.85
C VAL A 7 17.13 -18.84 3.47
N GLU A 8 17.32 -19.62 2.41
CA GLU A 8 16.84 -19.29 1.06
C GLU A 8 15.31 -19.29 1.00
N ARG A 9 14.66 -20.20 1.74
CA ARG A 9 13.19 -20.25 1.87
C ARG A 9 12.64 -18.98 2.54
N ILE A 10 13.25 -18.57 3.67
CA ILE A 10 12.92 -17.31 4.37
C ILE A 10 13.18 -16.09 3.47
N GLY A 11 14.29 -16.08 2.74
CA GLY A 11 14.62 -15.01 1.80
C GLY A 11 13.59 -14.85 0.70
N PHE A 12 13.14 -15.98 0.13
CA PHE A 12 12.08 -15.98 -0.88
C PHE A 12 10.74 -15.48 -0.33
N GLU A 13 10.31 -15.97 0.84
CA GLU A 13 9.06 -15.52 1.47
C GLU A 13 9.07 -14.02 1.79
N ARG A 14 10.19 -13.51 2.33
CA ARG A 14 10.36 -12.06 2.57
C ARG A 14 10.32 -11.26 1.27
N GLY A 15 10.96 -11.76 0.21
CA GLY A 15 10.93 -11.13 -1.11
C GLY A 15 9.52 -11.04 -1.68
N VAL A 16 8.73 -12.11 -1.57
CA VAL A 16 7.33 -12.13 -2.01
C VAL A 16 6.49 -11.14 -1.20
N GLN A 17 6.65 -11.09 0.12
CA GLN A 17 5.92 -10.14 0.97
C GLN A 17 6.29 -8.69 0.64
N GLN A 18 7.58 -8.40 0.45
CA GLN A 18 8.05 -7.07 0.09
C GLN A 18 7.57 -6.65 -1.31
N GLY A 19 7.52 -7.60 -2.26
CA GLY A 19 6.97 -7.37 -3.60
C GLY A 19 5.48 -7.01 -3.55
N ARG A 20 4.68 -7.77 -2.81
CA ARG A 20 3.25 -7.48 -2.61
C ARG A 20 3.02 -6.12 -1.96
N TYR A 21 3.83 -5.76 -0.97
CA TYR A 21 3.76 -4.45 -0.32
C TYR A 21 4.06 -3.31 -1.31
N GLN A 22 5.14 -3.43 -2.09
CA GLN A 22 5.48 -2.41 -3.10
C GLN A 22 4.40 -2.30 -4.18
N GLU A 23 3.82 -3.41 -4.61
CA GLU A 23 2.74 -3.45 -5.58
C GLU A 23 1.48 -2.76 -5.03
N GLY A 24 1.11 -3.02 -3.77
CA GLY A 24 -0.01 -2.35 -3.09
C GLY A 24 0.14 -0.83 -3.08
N ILE A 25 1.33 -0.32 -2.74
CA ILE A 25 1.61 1.13 -2.77
C ILE A 25 1.42 1.69 -4.19
N GLN A 26 1.91 0.99 -5.22
CA GLN A 26 1.78 1.44 -6.60
C GLN A 26 0.32 1.46 -7.07
N ILE A 27 -0.47 0.43 -6.72
CA ILE A 27 -1.89 0.35 -7.06
C ILE A 27 -2.65 1.50 -6.43
N ILE A 28 -2.49 1.73 -5.12
CA ILE A 28 -3.13 2.84 -4.40
C ILE A 28 -2.74 4.17 -5.02
N SER A 29 -1.45 4.40 -5.25
CA SER A 29 -0.95 5.62 -5.91
C SER A 29 -1.64 5.88 -7.25
N LYS A 30 -1.81 4.83 -8.06
CA LYS A 30 -2.44 4.92 -9.37
C LYS A 30 -3.96 5.11 -9.30
N LEU A 31 -4.62 4.47 -8.33
CA LEU A 31 -6.06 4.65 -8.07
C LEU A 31 -6.36 6.09 -7.64
N ILE A 32 -5.60 6.63 -6.68
CA ILE A 32 -5.79 8.01 -6.21
C ILE A 32 -5.51 8.99 -7.36
N SER A 33 -4.42 8.78 -8.11
CA SER A 33 -4.09 9.63 -9.25
C SER A 33 -5.15 9.57 -10.35
N LYS A 34 -5.73 8.39 -10.63
CA LYS A 34 -6.84 8.26 -11.61
C LYS A 34 -8.15 8.87 -11.11
N LYS A 35 -8.53 8.61 -9.86
CA LYS A 35 -9.82 9.03 -9.31
C LYS A 35 -9.88 10.54 -9.09
N PHE A 36 -8.84 11.09 -8.48
CA PHE A 36 -8.81 12.50 -8.08
C PHE A 36 -8.05 13.40 -9.06
N LYS A 37 -7.50 12.83 -10.15
CA LYS A 37 -6.68 13.54 -11.16
C LYS A 37 -5.56 14.38 -10.54
N SER A 38 -5.07 13.98 -9.37
CA SER A 38 -4.13 14.76 -8.55
C SER A 38 -2.82 14.01 -8.32
N LYS A 39 -1.78 14.79 -8.00
CA LYS A 39 -0.44 14.28 -7.72
C LYS A 39 -0.33 13.87 -6.27
N ILE A 40 0.08 12.62 -6.05
CA ILE A 40 0.08 12.00 -4.73
C ILE A 40 1.37 12.18 -3.93
N GLU A 41 2.26 13.07 -4.36
CA GLU A 41 3.62 13.16 -3.81
C GLU A 41 3.63 13.33 -2.26
N LYS A 42 2.61 13.99 -1.69
CA LYS A 42 2.44 14.11 -0.23
C LYS A 42 1.88 12.83 0.41
N GLU A 43 0.83 12.22 -0.14
CA GLU A 43 0.26 11.00 0.45
C GLU A 43 1.19 9.80 0.33
N LEU A 44 2.09 9.76 -0.66
CA LEU A 44 3.01 8.63 -0.85
C LEU A 44 3.90 8.40 0.37
N ALA A 45 4.27 9.48 1.09
CA ALA A 45 5.00 9.38 2.36
C ALA A 45 4.17 8.76 3.49
N TRP A 46 2.85 8.99 3.50
CA TRP A 46 1.94 8.41 4.48
C TRP A 46 1.53 6.98 4.09
N ILE A 47 1.30 6.71 2.81
CA ILE A 47 0.99 5.39 2.27
C ILE A 47 2.13 4.40 2.57
N LYS A 48 3.39 4.86 2.51
CA LYS A 48 4.56 4.05 2.91
C LYS A 48 4.63 3.69 4.39
N LYS A 49 3.82 4.31 5.26
CA LYS A 49 3.73 4.00 6.69
C LYS A 49 2.60 3.03 7.00
N LEU A 50 1.70 2.80 6.05
CA LEU A 50 0.59 1.86 6.18
C LEU A 50 1.11 0.42 6.08
N THR A 51 0.39 -0.51 6.70
CA THR A 51 0.69 -1.94 6.55
C THR A 51 0.09 -2.48 5.26
N SER A 52 0.51 -3.68 4.83
CA SER A 52 -0.08 -4.34 3.65
C SER A 52 -1.60 -4.55 3.77
N ASP A 53 -2.10 -4.72 4.98
CA ASP A 53 -3.53 -4.88 5.26
C ASP A 53 -4.29 -3.56 5.08
N ASP A 54 -3.75 -2.47 5.64
CA ASP A 54 -4.30 -1.13 5.44
C ASP A 54 -4.29 -0.71 3.95
N LEU A 55 -3.26 -1.12 3.17
CA LEU A 55 -3.22 -0.86 1.73
C LEU A 55 -4.34 -1.59 0.97
N LEU A 56 -4.70 -2.81 1.40
CA LEU A 56 -5.80 -3.57 0.84
C LEU A 56 -7.15 -2.92 1.19
N GLU A 57 -7.36 -2.58 2.46
CA GLU A 57 -8.58 -1.91 2.93
C GLU A 57 -8.76 -0.55 2.22
N LEU A 58 -7.67 0.22 2.08
CA LEU A 58 -7.69 1.47 1.34
C LEU A 58 -8.03 1.25 -0.15
N SER A 59 -7.65 0.12 -0.75
CA SER A 59 -7.92 -0.17 -2.16
C SER A 59 -9.41 -0.42 -2.45
N GLU A 60 -10.16 -0.85 -1.44
CA GLU A 60 -11.61 -0.98 -1.51
C GLU A 60 -12.28 0.36 -1.20
N LEU A 61 -11.95 0.97 -0.05
CA LEU A 61 -12.57 2.22 0.41
C LEU A 61 -12.33 3.42 -0.52
N ILE A 62 -11.20 3.43 -1.21
CA ILE A 62 -10.91 4.48 -2.19
C ILE A 62 -11.93 4.54 -3.33
N LEU A 63 -12.60 3.43 -3.65
CA LEU A 63 -13.64 3.41 -4.66
C LEU A 63 -14.92 4.13 -4.18
N ASP A 64 -15.16 4.18 -2.87
CA ASP A 64 -16.27 4.90 -2.26
C ASP A 64 -15.97 6.39 -1.99
N PHE A 65 -14.72 6.77 -1.73
CA PHE A 65 -14.38 8.17 -1.38
C PHE A 65 -14.65 9.19 -2.49
N GLU A 66 -15.49 10.20 -2.25
CA GLU A 66 -15.79 11.23 -3.24
C GLU A 66 -14.68 12.27 -3.36
N SER A 67 -13.87 12.44 -2.31
CA SER A 67 -12.79 13.44 -2.28
C SER A 67 -11.44 12.91 -1.75
N LEU A 68 -10.36 13.55 -2.21
CA LEU A 68 -9.00 13.27 -1.75
C LEU A 68 -8.81 13.61 -0.26
N HIS A 69 -9.69 14.46 0.30
CA HIS A 69 -9.71 14.76 1.73
C HIS A 69 -10.04 13.53 2.58
N GLU A 70 -11.00 12.70 2.16
CA GLU A 70 -11.41 11.50 2.90
C GLU A 70 -10.30 10.45 2.93
N VAL A 71 -9.59 10.31 1.81
CA VAL A 71 -8.37 9.49 1.72
C VAL A 71 -7.35 9.98 2.75
N HIS A 72 -7.10 11.29 2.79
CA HIS A 72 -6.13 11.88 3.70
C HIS A 72 -6.52 11.67 5.17
N GLU A 73 -7.78 11.90 5.53
CA GLU A 73 -8.28 11.67 6.88
C GLU A 73 -8.18 10.20 7.31
N TRP A 74 -8.53 9.28 6.41
CA TRP A 74 -8.43 7.86 6.67
C TRP A 74 -6.97 7.44 6.93
N ILE A 75 -6.05 7.88 6.07
CA ILE A 75 -4.62 7.60 6.22
C ILE A 75 -4.08 8.19 7.53
N GLN A 76 -4.45 9.43 7.87
CA GLN A 76 -4.01 10.05 9.13
C GLN A 76 -4.52 9.30 10.36
N LYS A 77 -5.76 8.79 10.33
CA LYS A 77 -6.34 8.02 11.43
C LYS A 77 -5.57 6.73 11.69
N ARG A 78 -5.10 6.06 10.63
CA ARG A 78 -4.29 4.83 10.72
C ARG A 78 -2.83 5.11 11.11
N VAL A 79 -2.22 6.19 10.60
CA VAL A 79 -0.82 6.54 10.91
C VAL A 79 -0.63 7.11 12.33
N LYS A 80 -1.69 7.66 12.94
CA LYS A 80 -1.66 8.14 14.35
C LYS A 80 -2.01 7.06 15.38
N ALA A 81 -2.54 5.92 14.97
CA ALA A 81 -2.82 4.77 15.83
C ALA A 81 -1.58 3.88 15.98
#